data_AF-A0A327R6L3-F1
#
_entry.id   AF-A0A327R6L3-F1
#
_cell.length_a   1.000
_cell.length_b   1.000
_cell.length_c   1.000
_cell.angle_alpha   90.00
_cell.angle_beta   90.00
_cell.angle_gamma   90.00
#
_symmetry.space_group_name_H-M   'P 1'
#
loop_
_entity.id
_entity.type
_entity.pdbx_description
1 polymer ?
#
loop_
_entity_poly.entity_id
_entity_poly.type
_entity_poly.pdbx_seq_one_letter_code
_entity_poly.pdbx_strand_id
1 'polypeptide(L)'
;MNNLDYSISLRVKGFSKNEIKMKLFEKGLDETQIDYYLKKSDEIFLNRTLESKRYNPDRKTKSGFKIIILLLSLLLLSFVFFGYARIGLLGLFIFWSLIGYSSFRK
;
A
#
# COMPACT_ATOMS: atom_id res chain seq x y z
N MET A 1 12.59 -29.32 -4.46
CA MET A 1 12.50 -27.92 -3.99
C MET A 1 13.72 -27.61 -3.15
N ASN A 2 14.44 -26.52 -3.43
CA ASN A 2 15.66 -26.17 -2.69
C ASN A 2 15.34 -25.87 -1.21
N ASN A 3 16.28 -26.12 -0.30
CA ASN A 3 16.08 -25.90 1.15
C ASN A 3 15.92 -24.40 1.48
N LEU A 4 16.60 -23.53 0.72
CA LEU A 4 16.42 -22.08 0.81
C LEU A 4 15.04 -21.63 0.31
N ASP A 5 14.57 -22.15 -0.82
CA ASP A 5 13.24 -21.82 -1.33
C ASP A 5 12.14 -22.30 -0.38
N TYR A 6 12.36 -23.44 0.27
CA TYR A 6 11.47 -23.96 1.29
C TYR A 6 11.40 -23.02 2.50
N SER A 7 12.54 -22.55 3.04
CA SER A 7 12.54 -21.61 4.18
C SER A 7 11.89 -20.26 3.82
N ILE A 8 12.12 -19.75 2.61
CA ILE A 8 11.46 -18.54 2.09
C ILE A 8 9.94 -18.77 2.01
N SER A 9 9.49 -19.92 1.50
CA SER A 9 8.06 -20.23 1.38
C SER A 9 7.35 -20.29 2.74
N LEU A 10 8.03 -20.79 3.78
CA LEU A 10 7.48 -20.81 5.14
C LEU A 10 7.37 -19.39 5.72
N ARG A 11 8.34 -18.52 5.43
CA ARG A 11 8.30 -17.12 5.84
C ARG A 11 7.19 -16.33 5.13
N VAL A 12 6.97 -16.57 3.84
CA VAL A 12 5.85 -15.98 3.08
C VAL A 12 4.49 -16.46 3.61
N LYS A 13 4.40 -17.71 4.08
CA LYS A 13 3.19 -18.25 4.73
C LYS A 13 2.94 -17.70 6.14
N GLY A 14 3.85 -16.89 6.70
CA GLY A 14 3.69 -16.26 8.01
C GLY A 14 4.10 -17.14 9.20
N PHE A 15 4.86 -18.22 8.97
CA PHE A 15 5.39 -19.03 10.09
C PHE A 15 6.42 -18.23 10.89
N SER A 16 6.37 -18.39 12.21
CA SER A 16 7.35 -17.84 13.13
C SER A 16 8.72 -18.51 12.97
N LYS A 17 9.79 -17.83 13.41
CA LYS A 17 11.17 -18.35 13.30
C LYS A 17 11.32 -19.74 13.93
N ASN A 18 10.64 -19.99 15.06
CA ASN A 18 10.69 -21.27 15.76
C ASN A 18 9.96 -22.38 14.98
N GLU A 19 8.81 -22.09 14.38
CA GLU A 19 8.09 -23.05 13.54
C GLU A 19 8.87 -23.39 12.27
N ILE A 20 9.53 -22.40 11.67
CA ILE A 20 10.43 -22.62 10.53
C ILE A 20 11.60 -23.51 10.94
N LYS A 21 12.21 -23.25 12.10
CA LYS A 21 13.30 -24.07 12.66
C LYS A 21 12.86 -25.52 12.81
N MET A 22 11.69 -25.76 13.42
CA MET A 22 11.15 -27.10 13.66
C MET A 22 10.89 -27.85 12.34
N LYS A 23 10.28 -27.19 11.34
CA LYS A 23 10.03 -27.78 10.02
C LYS A 23 11.27 -28.08 9.21
N LEU A 24 12.35 -27.31 9.40
CA LEU A 24 13.64 -27.61 8.77
C LEU A 24 14.34 -28.78 9.48
N PHE A 25 14.17 -28.90 10.79
CA PHE A 25 14.67 -30.02 11.58
C PHE A 25 13.96 -31.33 11.20
N GLU A 26 12.63 -31.32 11.08
CA GLU A 26 11.82 -32.47 10.58
C GLU A 26 12.24 -32.93 9.18
N LYS A 27 12.82 -32.01 8.39
CA LYS A 27 13.32 -32.28 7.04
C LYS A 27 14.74 -32.87 7.03
N GLY A 28 15.33 -33.11 8.21
CA GLY A 28 16.64 -33.72 8.38
C GLY A 28 17.82 -32.77 8.24
N LEU A 29 17.62 -31.45 8.40
CA LEU A 29 18.73 -30.50 8.39
C LEU A 29 19.37 -30.37 9.78
N ASP A 30 20.69 -30.21 9.76
CA ASP A 30 21.48 -29.91 10.96
C ASP A 30 21.26 -28.46 11.45
N GLU A 31 21.44 -28.19 12.75
CA GLU A 31 21.23 -26.87 13.33
C GLU A 31 22.04 -25.77 12.64
N THR A 32 23.28 -26.06 12.23
CA THR A 32 24.14 -25.10 11.54
C THR A 32 23.57 -24.69 10.18
N GLN A 33 23.00 -25.66 9.46
CA GLN A 33 22.37 -25.42 8.17
C GLN A 33 21.04 -24.67 8.34
N ILE A 34 20.27 -25.02 9.36
CA ILE A 34 19.01 -24.36 9.67
C ILE A 34 19.23 -22.87 9.95
N ASP A 35 20.22 -22.52 10.77
CA ASP A 35 20.52 -21.13 11.08
C ASP A 35 21.00 -20.35 9.84
N TYR A 36 21.83 -20.99 8.99
CA TYR A 36 22.23 -20.43 7.71
C TYR A 36 21.02 -20.11 6.81
N TYR A 37 20.10 -21.06 6.62
CA TYR A 37 18.93 -20.88 5.77
C TYR A 37 17.90 -19.89 6.35
N LEU A 38 17.79 -19.83 7.68
CA LEU A 38 16.94 -18.85 8.37
C LEU A 38 17.46 -17.43 8.17
N LYS A 39 18.76 -17.21 8.39
CA LYS A 39 19.41 -15.92 8.19
C LYS A 39 19.30 -15.46 6.74
N LYS A 40 19.61 -16.35 5.79
CA LYS A 40 19.58 -16.02 4.36
C LYS A 40 18.16 -15.72 3.85
N SER A 41 17.15 -16.44 4.35
CA SER A 41 15.77 -16.14 4.01
C SER A 41 15.26 -14.83 4.65
N ASP A 42 15.81 -14.41 5.79
CA ASP A 42 15.47 -13.13 6.45
C ASP A 42 15.99 -11.96 5.62
N GLU A 43 17.24 -12.06 5.18
CA GLU A 43 17.88 -11.07 4.31
C GLU A 43 17.11 -10.91 3.00
N ILE A 44 16.70 -12.01 2.36
CA ILE A 44 15.90 -11.96 1.13
C ILE A 44 14.52 -11.33 1.36
N PHE A 45 13.87 -11.67 2.47
CA PHE A 45 12.55 -11.14 2.80
C PHE A 45 12.60 -9.64 3.10
N LEU A 46 13.59 -9.20 3.89
CA LEU A 46 13.87 -7.79 4.15
C LEU A 46 14.21 -7.05 2.87
N ASN A 47 15.08 -7.60 2.01
CA ASN A 47 15.46 -6.94 0.77
C ASN A 47 14.26 -6.75 -0.16
N ARG A 48 13.39 -7.77 -0.30
CA ARG A 48 12.13 -7.64 -1.05
C ARG A 48 11.18 -6.60 -0.44
N THR A 49 11.13 -6.50 0.89
CA THR A 49 10.29 -5.52 1.59
C THR A 49 10.83 -4.10 1.41
N LEU A 50 12.14 -3.92 1.45
CA LEU A 50 12.80 -2.63 1.22
C LEU A 50 12.74 -2.21 -0.24
N GLU A 51 12.89 -3.17 -1.15
CA GLU A 51 12.76 -2.98 -2.59
C GLU A 51 11.32 -2.65 -2.97
N SER A 52 10.31 -3.37 -2.46
CA SER A 52 8.90 -3.03 -2.69
C SER A 52 8.51 -1.68 -2.10
N LYS A 53 9.09 -1.30 -0.96
CA LYS A 53 8.88 0.03 -0.37
C LYS A 53 9.55 1.15 -1.18
N ARG A 54 10.71 0.88 -1.80
CA ARG A 54 11.34 1.78 -2.79
C ARG A 54 10.55 1.83 -4.10
N TYR A 55 9.90 0.74 -4.48
CA TYR A 55 9.07 0.58 -5.67
C TYR A 55 7.57 0.79 -5.38
N ASN A 56 7.22 1.53 -4.33
CA ASN A 56 5.91 2.16 -4.22
C ASN A 56 6.01 3.53 -4.90
N PRO A 57 5.67 3.68 -6.20
CA PRO A 57 5.45 4.99 -6.79
C PRO A 57 4.11 5.51 -6.26
N ASP A 58 4.05 5.87 -4.98
CA ASP A 58 2.93 6.59 -4.38
C ASP A 58 2.93 8.07 -4.84
N ARG A 59 3.14 8.27 -6.15
CA ARG A 59 3.33 9.56 -6.83
C ARG A 59 2.60 9.62 -8.17
N LYS A 60 1.59 8.78 -8.42
CA LYS A 60 0.87 8.78 -9.71
C LYS A 60 -0.60 9.21 -9.66
N THR A 61 -1.05 9.88 -8.59
CA THR A 61 -2.46 10.36 -8.48
C THR A 61 -2.60 11.89 -8.38
N LYS A 62 -1.50 12.64 -8.20
CA LYS A 62 -1.56 14.11 -8.09
C LYS A 62 -2.09 14.82 -9.35
N SER A 63 -1.86 14.26 -10.54
CA SER A 63 -2.37 14.84 -11.80
C SER A 63 -3.84 14.52 -12.03
N GLY A 64 -4.27 13.28 -11.77
CA GLY A 64 -5.67 12.85 -11.92
C GLY A 64 -6.60 13.62 -10.99
N PHE A 65 -6.20 13.84 -9.74
CA PHE A 65 -6.99 14.62 -8.78
C PHE A 65 -7.16 16.09 -9.23
N LYS A 66 -6.12 16.68 -9.82
CA LYS A 66 -6.17 18.05 -10.37
C LYS A 66 -7.16 18.16 -11.53
N ILE A 67 -7.23 17.14 -12.39
CA ILE A 67 -8.17 17.10 -13.52
C ILE A 67 -9.61 16.96 -13.01
N ILE A 68 -9.85 16.08 -12.03
CA ILE A 68 -11.18 15.87 -11.44
C ILE A 68 -11.70 17.17 -10.81
N ILE A 69 -10.85 17.89 -10.07
CA ILE A 69 -11.20 19.20 -9.49
C ILE A 69 -11.55 20.23 -10.58
N LEU A 70 -10.77 20.29 -11.66
CA LEU A 70 -11.02 21.21 -12.78
C LEU A 70 -12.36 20.92 -13.46
N LEU A 71 -12.64 19.65 -13.73
CA LEU A 71 -13.89 19.20 -14.35
C LEU A 71 -15.10 19.50 -13.46
N LEU A 72 -14.95 19.29 -12.16
CA LEU A 72 -16.02 19.57 -11.22
C LEU A 72 -16.28 21.06 -11.05
N SER A 73 -15.22 21.88 -11.03
CA SER A 73 -15.35 23.35 -11.03
C SER A 73 -16.06 23.86 -12.29
N LEU A 74 -15.75 23.29 -13.46
CA LEU A 74 -16.42 23.62 -14.72
C LEU A 74 -17.91 23.21 -14.73
N LEU A 75 -18.21 22.04 -14.14
CA LEU A 75 -19.57 21.55 -13.99
C LEU A 75 -20.41 22.48 -13.08
N LEU A 76 -19.86 22.86 -11.92
CA LEU A 76 -20.52 23.82 -11.01
C LEU A 76 -20.77 25.17 -11.70
N LEU A 77 -19.81 25.66 -12.48
CA LEU A 77 -19.97 26.92 -13.21
C LEU A 77 -21.11 26.83 -14.24
N SER A 78 -21.22 25.72 -14.95
CA SER A 78 -22.31 25.48 -15.92
C SER A 78 -23.69 25.45 -15.24
N PHE A 79 -23.80 24.86 -14.04
CA PHE A 79 -25.05 24.86 -13.27
C PHE A 79 -25.51 26.25 -12.83
N VAL A 80 -24.57 27.18 -12.59
CA VAL A 80 -24.88 28.58 -12.26
C VAL A 80 -25.48 29.30 -13.48
N PHE A 81 -24.95 29.08 -14.69
CA PHE A 81 -25.46 29.69 -15.92
C PHE A 81 -26.84 29.15 -16.36
N PHE A 82 -27.16 27.89 -16.06
CA PHE A 82 -28.44 27.26 -16.42
C PHE A 82 -29.62 27.59 -15.47
N GLY A 83 -29.48 28.58 -14.57
CA GLY A 83 -30.55 28.99 -13.66
C GLY A 83 -30.75 28.07 -12.45
N TYR A 84 -29.92 27.03 -12.30
CA TYR A 84 -29.87 26.15 -11.13
C TYR A 84 -28.97 26.72 -10.02
N ALA A 85 -28.98 28.04 -9.84
CA ALA A 85 -28.15 28.76 -8.86
C ALA A 85 -28.30 28.18 -7.44
N ARG A 86 -29.52 27.74 -7.06
CA ARG A 86 -29.77 27.09 -5.76
C ARG A 86 -29.03 25.76 -5.59
N ILE A 87 -28.99 24.93 -6.63
CA ILE A 87 -28.31 23.63 -6.61
C ILE A 87 -26.79 23.80 -6.74
N GLY A 88 -26.34 24.78 -7.54
CA GLY A 88 -24.92 25.17 -7.60
C GLY A 88 -24.38 25.67 -6.24
N LEU A 89 -25.15 26.52 -5.54
CA LEU A 89 -24.80 27.01 -4.20
C LEU A 89 -24.77 25.90 -3.14
N LEU A 90 -25.76 24.99 -3.16
CA LEU A 90 -25.77 23.83 -2.27
C LEU A 90 -24.57 22.90 -2.53
N GLY A 91 -24.24 22.66 -3.80
CA GLY A 91 -23.06 21.89 -4.19
C GLY A 91 -21.75 22.55 -3.75
N LEU A 92 -21.63 23.87 -3.90
CA LEU A 92 -20.46 24.65 -3.47
C LEU A 92 -20.27 24.58 -1.94
N PHE A 93 -21.35 24.68 -1.17
CA PHE A 93 -21.30 24.62 0.29
C PHE A 93 -20.82 23.25 0.81
N ILE A 94 -21.29 22.16 0.20
CA ILE A 94 -20.85 20.79 0.54
C ILE A 94 -19.36 20.61 0.19
N PHE A 95 -18.92 21.12 -0.96
CA PHE A 95 -17.53 21.06 -1.37
C PHE A 95 -16.60 21.84 -0.43
N TRP A 96 -17.03 23.03 -0.01
CA TRP A 96 -16.31 23.86 0.95
C TRP A 96 -16.22 23.19 2.32
N SER A 97 -17.29 22.54 2.78
CA SER A 97 -17.28 21.77 4.02
C SER A 97 -16.29 20.61 3.94
N LEU A 98 -16.32 19.83 2.86
CA LEU A 98 -15.44 18.66 2.69
C LEU A 98 -13.95 19.05 2.62
N ILE A 99 -13.63 20.13 1.88
CA ILE A 99 -12.24 20.60 1.75
C ILE A 99 -11.71 21.20 3.06
N GLY A 100 -12.57 21.89 3.82
CA GLY A 100 -12.24 22.45 5.13
C GLY A 100 -11.92 21.37 6.18
N TYR A 101 -12.72 20.30 6.22
CA TYR A 101 -12.46 19.16 7.11
C TYR A 101 -11.18 18.40 6.75
N SER A 102 -10.83 18.30 5.47
CA SER A 102 -9.60 17.62 5.04
C SER A 102 -8.33 18.41 5.40
N SER A 103 -8.40 19.73 5.57
CA SER A 103 -7.23 20.54 5.93
C SER A 103 -6.94 20.56 7.43
N PHE A 104 -7.91 20.19 8.27
CA PHE A 104 -7.79 20.23 9.74
C PHE A 104 -7.28 18.92 10.37
N ARG A 105 -7.14 17.84 9.60
CA ARG A 105 -6.41 16.63 10.02
C ARG A 105 -4.97 16.73 9.57
N LYS A 106 -4.18 17.52 10.29
CA LYS A 106 -2.72 17.44 10.27
C LYS A 106 -2.22 17.32 11.69
#